data_AF-A0A962FJ18-F1
#
_entry.id   AF-A0A962FJ18-F1
#
_cell.length_a   1.000
_cell.length_b   1.000
_cell.length_c   1.000
_cell.angle_alpha   90.00
_cell.angle_beta   90.00
_cell.angle_gamma   90.00
#
_symmetry.space_group_name_H-M   'P 1'
#
loop_
_entity.id
_entity.type
_entity.pdbx_description
1 polymer ?
#
loop_
_entity_poly.entity_id
_entity_poly.type
_entity_poly.pdbx_seq_one_letter_code
_entity_poly.pdbx_strand_id
1 'polypeptide(L)' 'MRVLALANQKGGVGKTTTAINLGTALAAIGEKVLIVDLDPQGNASTGLGIDRQNRKVSTYDVLTGEASLQQAVVPTAVPR' A
#
# COMPACT_ATOMS: atom_id res chain seq x y z
N MET A 1 16.48 0.14 -6.33
CA MET A 1 15.06 0.23 -5.96
C MET A 1 14.23 0.17 -7.23
N ARG A 2 13.25 -0.73 -7.34
CA ARG A 2 12.31 -0.80 -8.47
C ARG A 2 10.96 -0.23 -8.01
N VAL A 3 10.31 0.57 -8.85
CA VAL A 3 9.01 1.18 -8.55
C VAL A 3 8.02 0.76 -9.63
N LEU A 4 6.89 0.19 -9.21
CA LEU A 4 5.81 -0.26 -10.10
C LEU A 4 4.55 0.55 -9.79
N ALA A 5 4.07 1.32 -10.76
CA ALA A 5 2.85 2.12 -10.62
C ALA A 5 1.69 1.43 -11.35
N LEU A 6 0.62 1.11 -10.62
CA LEU A 6 -0.59 0.52 -11.22
C LEU A 6 -1.65 1.60 -11.41
N ALA A 7 -1.78 2.10 -12.63
CA ALA A 7 -2.67 3.20 -12.99
C ALA A 7 -3.65 2.80 -14.08
N ASN A 8 -4.90 3.26 -13.95
CA ASN A 8 -5.98 3.13 -14.93
C ASN A 8 -7.12 4.07 -14.51
N GLN A 9 -7.60 4.90 -15.43
CA GLN A 9 -8.66 5.88 -15.19
C GLN A 9 -10.02 5.26 -14.84
N LYS A 10 -10.27 4.01 -15.23
CA LYS A 10 -11.52 3.31 -14.94
C LYS A 10 -11.49 2.71 -13.53
N GLY A 11 -12.58 2.92 -12.78
CA GLY A 11 -12.81 2.27 -11.49
C GLY A 11 -13.09 0.77 -11.65
N GLY A 12 -12.79 -0.03 -10.62
CA GLY A 12 -13.16 -1.45 -10.58
C GLY A 12 -12.40 -2.38 -11.55
N VAL A 13 -11.28 -1.93 -12.13
CA VAL A 13 -10.47 -2.73 -13.09
C VAL A 13 -9.37 -3.58 -12.43
N GLY A 14 -9.41 -3.75 -11.12
CA GLY A 14 -8.48 -4.63 -10.40
C GLY A 14 -7.12 -4.03 -10.00
N LYS A 15 -6.90 -2.71 -10.16
CA LYS A 15 -5.62 -2.06 -9.77
C LYS A 15 -5.14 -2.44 -8.36
N THR A 16 -6.01 -2.24 -7.37
CA THR A 16 -5.71 -2.53 -5.97
C THR A 16 -5.49 -4.03 -5.74
N THR A 17 -6.33 -4.87 -6.33
CA THR A 17 -6.20 -6.33 -6.26
C THR A 17 -4.85 -6.79 -6.82
N THR A 18 -4.45 -6.25 -7.97
CA THR A 18 -3.15 -6.55 -8.59
C THR A 18 -2.00 -6.05 -7.72
N ALA A 19 -2.08 -4.84 -7.17
CA ALA A 19 -1.03 -4.28 -6.32
C ALA A 19 -0.79 -5.15 -5.07
N ILE A 20 -1.86 -5.55 -4.38
CA ILE A 20 -1.78 -6.41 -3.19
C ILE A 20 -1.18 -7.77 -3.57
N ASN A 21 -1.74 -8.46 -4.57
CA ASN A 21 -1.31 -9.82 -4.89
C ASN A 21 0.11 -9.86 -5.47
N LEU A 22 0.49 -8.88 -6.31
CA LEU A 22 1.85 -8.76 -6.81
C LEU A 22 2.84 -8.50 -5.66
N GLY A 23 2.49 -7.59 -4.75
CA GLY A 23 3.31 -7.29 -3.57
C GLY A 23 3.49 -8.51 -2.67
N THR A 24 2.42 -9.24 -2.40
CA THR A 24 2.45 -10.48 -1.62
C THR A 24 3.28 -11.56 -2.31
N ALA A 25 3.13 -11.75 -3.62
CA ALA A 25 3.92 -12.72 -4.37
C ALA A 25 5.42 -12.38 -4.37
N LEU A 26 5.77 -11.10 -4.50
CA LEU A 26 7.15 -10.63 -4.39
C LEU A 26 7.71 -10.85 -2.97
N ALA A 27 6.94 -10.51 -1.94
CA ALA A 27 7.33 -10.74 -0.55
C ALA A 27 7.58 -12.24 -0.28
N ALA A 28 6.72 -13.13 -0.79
CA ALA A 28 6.80 -14.57 -0.62
C ALA A 28 8.03 -15.22 -1.29
N ILE A 29 8.70 -14.52 -2.22
CA ILE A 29 9.97 -14.96 -2.82
C ILE A 29 11.18 -14.24 -2.20
N GLY A 30 11.00 -13.57 -1.07
CA GLY A 30 12.06 -12.92 -0.29
C GLY A 30 12.35 -11.46 -0.66
N GLU A 31 11.57 -10.84 -1.55
CA GLU A 31 11.77 -9.44 -1.90
C GLU A 31 11.27 -8.49 -0.81
N LYS A 32 11.99 -7.39 -0.61
CA LYS A 32 11.56 -6.33 0.31
C LYS A 32 10.56 -5.41 -0.39
N VAL A 33 9.28 -5.53 -0.03
CA VAL A 33 8.18 -4.82 -0.67
C VAL A 33 7.62 -3.72 0.22
N LEU A 34 7.28 -2.58 -0.39
CA LEU A 34 6.45 -1.53 0.20
C LEU A 34 5.26 -1.28 -0.72
N ILE A 35 4.03 -1.43 -0.20
CA ILE A 35 2.81 -1.03 -0.89
C ILE A 35 2.48 0.40 -0.48
N VAL A 36 2.25 1.26 -1.48
CA VAL A 36 1.82 2.65 -1.29
C VAL A 36 0.40 2.77 -1.81
N ASP A 37 -0.54 3.08 -0.92
CA ASP A 37 -1.95 3.29 -1.27
C ASP A 37 -2.19 4.78 -1.56
N LEU A 38 -2.47 5.11 -2.81
CA LEU A 38 -2.77 6.47 -3.26
C LEU A 38 -4.26 6.68 -3.57
N ASP A 39 -5.09 5.69 -3.28
CA ASP A 39 -6.55 5.82 -3.38
C ASP A 39 -7.10 6.29 -2.02
N PRO A 40 -7.78 7.44 -1.93
CA PRO A 40 -8.38 7.92 -0.68
C PRO A 40 -9.32 6.93 0.01
N GLN A 41 -9.85 5.94 -0.71
CA GLN A 41 -10.67 4.87 -0.11
C GLN A 41 -9.85 3.93 0.78
N GLY A 42 -8.53 3.85 0.57
CA GLY A 42 -7.63 3.04 1.37
C GLY A 42 -7.85 1.53 1.18
N ASN A 43 -8.24 1.12 -0.04
CA ASN A 43 -8.63 -0.25 -0.35
C ASN A 43 -7.45 -1.23 -0.25
N ALA A 44 -6.21 -0.79 -0.52
CA ALA A 44 -5.05 -1.67 -0.43
C ALA A 44 -4.77 -2.02 1.03
N SER A 45 -4.82 -1.01 1.90
CA SER A 45 -4.66 -1.19 3.34
C SER A 45 -5.75 -2.12 3.92
N THR A 46 -7.01 -1.97 3.48
CA THR A 46 -8.12 -2.83 3.91
C THR A 46 -7.91 -4.28 3.45
N GLY A 47 -7.52 -4.47 2.18
CA GLY A 47 -7.27 -5.79 1.63
C GLY A 47 -6.05 -6.50 2.26
N LEU A 48 -5.15 -5.75 2.89
CA LEU A 48 -4.02 -6.27 3.68
C LEU A 48 -4.35 -6.45 5.18
N GLY A 49 -5.62 -6.24 5.58
CA GLY A 49 -6.07 -6.44 6.96
C GLY A 49 -5.71 -5.31 7.93
N ILE A 50 -5.30 -4.14 7.44
CA ILE A 50 -4.97 -2.98 8.28
C ILE A 50 -6.23 -2.18 8.54
N ASP A 51 -6.75 -2.19 9.77
CA ASP A 51 -7.92 -1.39 10.16
C ASP A 51 -7.69 0.13 9.97
N ARG A 52 -8.73 0.90 9.64
CA ARG A 52 -8.66 2.38 9.54
C ARG A 52 -8.17 3.03 10.84
N GLN A 53 -8.55 2.52 12.01
CA GLN A 53 -8.10 3.05 13.30
C GLN A 53 -6.58 2.94 13.49
N ASN A 54 -5.95 1.98 12.80
CA ASN A 54 -4.51 1.76 12.83
C ASN A 54 -3.74 2.63 11.82
N ARG A 55 -4.44 3.37 10.94
CA ARG A 55 -3.86 4.25 9.90
C ARG A 55 -3.77 5.68 10.42
N LYS A 56 -2.96 5.90 11.45
CA LYS A 56 -2.81 7.22 12.12
C LYS A 56 -2.13 8.27 11.25
N VAL A 57 -1.23 7.83 10.38
CA VAL A 57 -0.55 8.65 9.39
C VAL A 57 -0.83 8.01 8.03
N SER A 58 -1.27 8.82 7.09
CA SER A 58 -1.68 8.41 5.76
C SER A 58 -0.68 8.89 4.71
N THR A 59 -0.82 8.37 3.49
CA THR A 59 -0.04 8.84 2.35
C THR A 59 -0.31 10.32 2.05
N TYR A 60 -1.46 10.85 2.44
CA TYR A 60 -1.78 12.27 2.29
C TYR A 60 -0.85 13.15 3.13
N ASP A 61 -0.68 12.83 4.42
CA ASP A 61 0.17 13.59 5.35
C ASP A 61 1.64 13.60 4.89
N VAL A 62 2.07 12.51 4.26
CA VAL A 62 3.42 12.42 3.66
C VAL A 62 3.54 13.32 2.42
N LEU A 63 2.51 13.35 1.57
CA LEU A 63 2.50 14.15 0.34
C LEU A 63 2.37 15.66 0.62
N THR A 64 1.70 16.06 1.71
CA THR A 64 1.62 17.46 2.16
C THR A 64 2.83 17.91 2.98
N GLY A 65 3.70 16.96 3.37
CA GLY A 65 4.92 17.24 4.15
C GLY A 65 4.67 17.36 5.66
N GLU A 66 3.49 16.98 6.14
CA GLU A 66 3.11 16.97 7.55
C GLU A 66 3.71 15.78 8.32
N ALA A 67 4.06 14.70 7.61
CA ALA A 67 4.71 13.53 8.18
C ALA A 67 5.81 12.97 7.26
N SER A 68 6.78 12.29 7.86
CA SER A 68 7.77 11.50 7.12
C SER A 68 7.17 10.17 6.62
N LEU A 69 7.73 9.64 5.53
CA LEU A 69 7.34 8.32 5.02
C LEU A 69 7.48 7.24 6.11
N GLN A 70 8.53 7.30 6.93
CA GLN A 70 8.79 6.32 8.00
C GLN A 70 7.67 6.29 9.05
N GLN A 71 7.04 7.44 9.34
CA GLN A 71 5.91 7.51 10.27
C GLN A 71 4.62 6.89 9.70
N ALA A 72 4.49 6.82 8.37
CA ALA A 72 3.33 6.25 7.68
C ALA A 72 3.45 4.75 7.40
N VAL A 73 4.65 4.17 7.49
CA VAL A 73 4.85 2.74 7.19
C VAL A 73 4.29 1.87 8.31
N VAL A 74 3.42 0.92 7.93
CA VAL A 74 2.83 -0.07 8.83
C VAL A 74 3.20 -1.48 8.36
N PRO A 75 3.65 -2.38 9.26
CA PRO A 75 3.91 -3.76 8.88
C PRO A 75 2.62 -4.49 8.52
N THR A 76 2.68 -5.37 7.53
CA THR A 76 1.58 -6.26 7.16
C THR A 76 1.74 -7.62 7.85
N ALA A 77 0.66 -8.40 7.89
CA ALA A 77 0.70 -9.79 8.35
C ALA A 77 1.27 -10.76 7.29
N VAL A 78 1.70 -10.26 6.12
CA VAL A 78 2.23 -11.08 5.04
C VAL A 78 3.59 -11.65 5.50
N PRO A 79 3.77 -12.98 5.54
CA PRO A 79 5.03 -13.58 5.94
C PRO A 79 6.14 -13.29 4.94
N ARG A 80 7.39 -13.33 5.43
CA ARG A 80 8.60 -13.31 4.60
C ARG A 80 8.99 -14.70 4.17
#